data_AF-A0A8J6LHS8-F1
#
_entry.id   AF-A0A8J6LHS8-F1
#
_cell.length_a   1.000
_cell.length_b   1.000
_cell.length_c   1.000
_cell.angle_alpha   90.00
_cell.angle_beta   90.00
_cell.angle_gamma   90.00
#
_symmetry.space_group_name_H-M   'P 1'
#
loop_
_entity.id
_entity.type
_entity.pdbx_description
1 polymer ?
#
loop_
_entity_poly.entity_id
_entity_poly.type
_entity_poly.pdbx_seq_one_letter_code
_entity_poly.pdbx_strand_id
1 'polypeptide(L)'
;MFDSLVKSVMMYGAEIWGWREQEGLEGVQGKYLKWVLGVDRETPGYIVMEETKRDGIRIEAGKRAIRFEERLIERGECRILQECLKEKRKEIGKGVWKEREAYFERNGYAGAEIERMREGGRAMTDELVQRDRDVQVQERRTRIRESRYNGKYEKIITDELPKYLGRESRKERVIIARFRCGNEERENKYWNEDRIGVCRMCGEKKETIEHLLNECVELRERDESREEMLNEDGRGIEWMKNVEWRRRTICGEG
;
A
#
# COMPACT_ATOMS: atom_id res chain seq x y z
N MET A 1 -13.07 -8.06 6.64
CA MET A 1 -13.84 -6.92 7.17
C MET A 1 -13.84 -5.75 6.19
N PHE A 2 -12.69 -5.12 5.90
CA PHE A 2 -12.63 -4.01 4.93
C PHE A 2 -13.24 -4.38 3.56
N ASP A 3 -12.81 -5.50 2.96
CA ASP A 3 -13.30 -5.94 1.65
C ASP A 3 -14.80 -6.23 1.61
N SER A 4 -15.35 -6.71 2.73
CA SER A 4 -16.75 -7.17 2.80
C SER A 4 -17.73 -6.03 3.08
N LEU A 5 -17.36 -5.10 3.98
CA LEU A 5 -18.26 -4.06 4.49
C LEU A 5 -17.97 -2.67 3.92
N VAL A 6 -16.70 -2.31 3.86
CA VAL A 6 -16.28 -0.94 3.52
C VAL A 6 -16.13 -0.81 2.01
N LYS A 7 -15.42 -1.76 1.38
CA LYS A 7 -15.24 -1.80 -0.07
C LYS A 7 -16.58 -1.93 -0.82
N SER A 8 -17.54 -2.69 -0.30
CA SER A 8 -18.85 -2.84 -0.96
C SER A 8 -19.61 -1.52 -1.07
N VAL A 9 -19.66 -0.74 0.02
CA VAL A 9 -20.30 0.60 0.06
C VAL A 9 -19.51 1.61 -0.77
N MET A 10 -18.18 1.63 -0.62
CA MET A 10 -17.32 2.58 -1.34
C MET A 10 -17.36 2.38 -2.85
N MET A 11 -17.60 1.16 -3.32
CA MET A 11 -17.59 0.83 -4.74
C MET A 11 -18.94 1.03 -5.43
N TYR A 12 -19.90 1.67 -4.75
CA TYR A 12 -21.18 2.02 -5.36
C TYR A 12 -20.98 3.04 -6.49
N GLY A 13 -21.47 2.71 -7.69
CA GLY A 13 -21.33 3.54 -8.89
C GLY A 13 -19.91 3.62 -9.45
N ALA A 14 -19.00 2.73 -9.02
CA ALA A 14 -17.63 2.67 -9.53
C ALA A 14 -17.55 2.47 -11.05
N GLU A 15 -18.62 1.98 -11.66
CA GLU A 15 -18.78 1.89 -13.11
C GLU A 15 -18.70 3.27 -13.81
N ILE A 16 -19.07 4.34 -13.12
CA ILE A 16 -19.12 5.70 -13.66
C ILE A 16 -17.88 6.50 -13.26
N TRP A 17 -17.50 6.47 -11.98
CA TRP A 17 -16.37 7.28 -11.46
C TRP A 17 -15.03 6.54 -11.38
N GLY A 18 -15.00 5.23 -11.65
CA GLY A 18 -13.84 4.36 -11.41
C GLY A 18 -12.61 4.63 -12.29
N TRP A 19 -12.69 5.57 -13.23
CA TRP A 19 -11.59 6.03 -14.06
C TRP A 19 -10.63 6.98 -13.32
N ARG A 20 -11.14 7.67 -12.30
CA ARG A 20 -10.39 8.68 -11.54
C ARG A 20 -9.64 8.04 -10.37
N GLU A 21 -8.48 8.62 -10.07
CA GLU A 21 -7.77 8.35 -8.82
C GLU A 21 -8.48 8.97 -7.63
N GLN A 22 -8.79 8.13 -6.64
CA GLN A 22 -9.58 8.52 -5.47
C GLN A 22 -8.69 8.50 -4.22
N GLU A 23 -7.81 9.51 -4.11
CA GLU A 23 -6.86 9.64 -2.99
C GLU A 23 -7.57 9.59 -1.62
N GLY A 24 -8.78 10.16 -1.52
CA GLY A 24 -9.58 10.12 -0.31
C GLY A 24 -9.99 8.70 0.09
N LEU A 25 -10.40 7.88 -0.88
CA LEU A 25 -10.80 6.48 -0.65
C LEU A 25 -9.58 5.62 -0.30
N GLU A 26 -8.47 5.79 -1.01
CA GLU A 26 -7.22 5.10 -0.70
C GLU A 26 -6.63 5.53 0.65
N GLY A 27 -6.86 6.78 1.04
CA GLY A 27 -6.55 7.27 2.39
C GLY A 27 -7.32 6.53 3.49
N VAL A 28 -8.60 6.18 3.25
CA VAL A 28 -9.38 5.35 4.19
C VAL A 28 -8.82 3.94 4.28
N GLN A 29 -8.50 3.32 3.14
CA GLN A 29 -7.84 2.00 3.11
C GLN A 29 -6.51 2.03 3.88
N GLY A 30 -5.66 3.03 3.61
CA GLY A 30 -4.39 3.21 4.30
C GLY A 30 -4.57 3.40 5.81
N LYS A 31 -5.53 4.22 6.26
CA LYS A 31 -5.84 4.39 7.69
C LYS A 31 -6.28 3.08 8.34
N TYR A 32 -7.13 2.30 7.66
CA TYR A 32 -7.57 1.00 8.15
C TYR A 32 -6.41 0.02 8.29
N LEU A 33 -5.55 -0.09 7.28
CA LEU A 33 -4.38 -0.98 7.32
C LEU A 33 -3.40 -0.57 8.42
N LYS A 34 -3.14 0.74 8.58
CA LYS A 34 -2.31 1.25 9.68
C LYS A 34 -2.83 0.82 11.04
N TRP A 35 -4.14 0.94 11.26
CA TRP A 35 -4.79 0.53 12.50
C TRP A 35 -4.71 -0.98 12.75
N VAL A 36 -4.88 -1.80 11.71
CA VAL A 36 -4.77 -3.27 11.82
C VAL A 36 -3.35 -3.70 12.17
N LEU A 37 -2.35 -3.09 11.54
CA LEU A 37 -0.92 -3.37 11.80
C LEU A 37 -0.37 -2.69 13.05
N GLY A 38 -1.09 -1.74 13.64
CA GLY A 38 -0.64 -1.00 14.82
C GLY A 38 0.57 -0.08 14.56
N VAL A 39 0.76 0.33 13.30
CA VAL A 39 1.77 1.32 12.90
C VAL A 39 1.25 2.74 13.13
N ASP A 40 2.18 3.67 13.31
CA ASP A 40 1.91 5.08 13.58
C ASP A 40 1.11 5.75 12.44
N ARG A 41 0.37 6.81 12.77
CA ARG A 41 -0.44 7.55 11.79
C ARG A 41 0.44 8.21 10.74
N GLU A 42 1.64 8.63 11.15
CA GLU A 42 2.66 9.30 10.34
C GLU A 42 3.37 8.35 9.37
N THR A 43 3.27 7.03 9.56
CA THR A 43 3.89 6.07 8.64
C THR A 43 3.30 6.24 7.24
N PRO A 44 4.12 6.42 6.19
CA PRO A 44 3.61 6.64 4.84
C PRO A 44 2.71 5.51 4.34
N GLY A 45 1.60 5.85 3.67
CA GLY A 45 0.63 4.86 3.20
C GLY A 45 1.21 3.84 2.22
N TYR A 46 2.15 4.28 1.35
CA TYR A 46 2.80 3.39 0.38
C TYR A 46 3.63 2.27 1.04
N ILE A 47 4.20 2.50 2.22
CA ILE A 47 4.94 1.46 2.99
C ILE A 47 3.96 0.37 3.42
N VAL A 48 2.84 0.78 3.98
CA VAL A 48 1.79 -0.12 4.49
C VAL A 48 1.11 -0.91 3.36
N MET A 49 0.85 -0.25 2.24
CA MET A 49 0.30 -0.92 1.05
C MET A 49 1.26 -1.97 0.50
N GLU A 50 2.57 -1.66 0.48
CA GLU A 50 3.59 -2.59 0.01
C GLU A 50 3.82 -3.76 0.97
N GLU A 51 3.76 -3.53 2.30
CA GLU A 51 3.89 -4.58 3.31
C GLU A 51 2.71 -5.57 3.26
N THR A 52 1.51 -5.08 2.97
CA THR A 52 0.28 -5.90 2.92
C THR A 52 -0.01 -6.46 1.54
N LYS A 53 0.77 -6.11 0.53
CA LYS A 53 0.56 -6.46 -0.90
C LYS A 53 -0.88 -6.21 -1.35
N ARG A 54 -1.48 -5.13 -0.85
CA ARG A 54 -2.87 -4.77 -1.17
C ARG A 54 -2.93 -3.90 -2.41
N ASP A 55 -3.84 -4.27 -3.31
CA ASP A 55 -4.24 -3.43 -4.44
C ASP A 55 -4.91 -2.14 -3.92
N GLY A 56 -4.64 -1.02 -4.60
CA GLY A 56 -5.40 0.21 -4.41
C GLY A 56 -6.85 0.03 -4.85
N ILE A 57 -7.76 0.82 -4.28
CA ILE A 57 -9.19 0.80 -4.64
C ILE A 57 -9.38 1.09 -6.14
N ARG A 58 -8.49 1.90 -6.72
CA ARG A 58 -8.49 2.23 -8.15
C ARG A 58 -8.52 1.00 -9.05
N ILE A 59 -7.77 -0.06 -8.73
CA ILE A 59 -7.69 -1.27 -9.57
C ILE A 59 -9.05 -1.93 -9.69
N GLU A 60 -9.75 -2.09 -8.57
CA GLU A 60 -11.10 -2.67 -8.60
C GLU A 60 -12.10 -1.72 -9.27
N ALA A 61 -11.97 -0.41 -9.06
CA ALA A 61 -12.86 0.59 -9.63
C ALA A 61 -12.75 0.61 -11.16
N GLY A 62 -11.52 0.65 -11.68
CA GLY A 62 -11.22 0.51 -13.10
C GLY A 62 -11.73 -0.82 -13.65
N LYS A 63 -11.52 -1.94 -12.94
CA LYS A 63 -12.05 -3.25 -13.34
C LYS A 63 -13.58 -3.26 -13.48
N ARG A 64 -14.31 -2.56 -12.59
CA ARG A 64 -15.78 -2.46 -12.70
C ARG A 64 -16.20 -1.56 -13.85
N ALA A 65 -15.52 -0.43 -14.05
CA ALA A 65 -15.79 0.49 -15.13
C ALA A 65 -15.56 -0.15 -16.52
N ILE A 66 -14.45 -0.86 -16.71
CA ILE A 66 -14.15 -1.57 -17.95
C ILE A 66 -15.21 -2.65 -18.23
N ARG A 67 -15.52 -3.51 -17.23
CA ARG A 67 -16.56 -4.55 -17.39
C ARG A 67 -17.95 -3.99 -17.62
N PHE A 68 -18.24 -2.80 -17.12
CA PHE A 68 -19.51 -2.14 -17.41
C PHE A 68 -19.58 -1.70 -18.87
N GLU A 69 -18.52 -1.09 -19.40
CA GLU A 69 -18.47 -0.73 -20.83
C GLU A 69 -18.50 -1.96 -21.74
N GLU A 70 -17.74 -3.02 -21.43
CA GLU A 70 -17.75 -4.28 -22.19
C GLU A 70 -19.17 -4.88 -22.22
N ARG A 71 -19.87 -4.95 -21.07
CA ARG A 71 -21.26 -5.42 -21.02
C ARG A 71 -22.22 -4.58 -21.86
N LEU A 72 -22.08 -3.26 -21.85
CA LEU A 72 -22.94 -2.38 -22.64
C LEU A 72 -22.74 -2.58 -24.14
N ILE A 73 -21.50 -2.85 -24.57
CA ILE A 73 -21.15 -3.07 -25.96
C ILE A 73 -21.61 -4.46 -26.43
N GLU A 74 -21.29 -5.52 -25.68
CA GLU A 74 -21.55 -6.91 -26.08
C GLU A 74 -23.01 -7.33 -25.92
N ARG A 75 -23.64 -6.99 -24.79
CA ARG A 75 -24.92 -7.60 -24.39
C ARG A 75 -26.13 -6.72 -24.68
N GLY A 76 -25.91 -5.44 -24.99
CA GLY A 76 -27.00 -4.49 -25.21
C GLY A 76 -28.00 -4.41 -24.05
N GLU A 77 -27.53 -4.63 -22.81
CA GLU A 77 -28.38 -4.78 -21.62
C GLU A 77 -29.32 -3.59 -21.40
N CYS A 78 -28.99 -2.38 -21.90
CA CYS A 78 -29.89 -1.24 -21.88
C CYS A 78 -29.64 -0.26 -23.03
N ARG A 79 -30.64 -0.08 -23.90
CA ARG A 79 -30.59 0.86 -25.05
C ARG A 79 -30.31 2.31 -24.62
N ILE A 80 -30.85 2.74 -23.49
CA ILE A 80 -30.63 4.09 -22.96
C ILE A 80 -29.15 4.28 -22.60
N LEU A 81 -28.56 3.33 -21.86
CA LEU A 81 -27.15 3.41 -21.46
C LEU A 81 -26.21 3.35 -22.66
N GLN A 82 -26.55 2.59 -23.70
CA GLN A 82 -25.78 2.58 -24.95
C GLN A 82 -25.81 3.94 -25.66
N GLU A 83 -26.98 4.57 -25.78
CA GLU A 83 -27.07 5.92 -26.35
C GLU A 83 -26.34 6.95 -25.48
N CYS A 84 -26.45 6.87 -24.14
CA CYS A 84 -25.67 7.71 -23.24
C CYS A 84 -24.16 7.54 -23.44
N LEU A 85 -23.68 6.31 -23.63
CA LEU A 85 -22.27 6.03 -23.90
C LEU A 85 -21.83 6.59 -25.26
N LYS A 86 -22.66 6.48 -26.29
CA LYS A 86 -22.41 7.09 -27.61
C LYS A 86 -22.33 8.61 -27.54
N GLU A 87 -23.22 9.26 -26.78
CA GLU A 87 -23.16 10.70 -26.55
C GLU A 87 -21.89 11.08 -25.78
N LYS A 88 -21.51 10.31 -24.76
CA LYS A 88 -20.28 10.55 -24.01
C LYS A 88 -19.01 10.38 -24.86
N ARG A 89 -19.00 9.46 -25.84
CA ARG A 89 -17.92 9.34 -26.83
C ARG A 89 -17.75 10.58 -27.71
N LYS A 90 -18.77 11.44 -27.83
CA LYS A 90 -18.66 12.73 -28.57
C LYS A 90 -18.06 13.83 -27.70
N GLU A 91 -18.05 13.67 -26.37
CA GLU A 91 -17.48 14.61 -25.41
C GLU A 91 -15.99 14.31 -25.11
N ILE A 92 -15.22 13.95 -26.14
CA ILE A 92 -13.78 13.68 -26.01
C ILE A 92 -13.07 14.86 -25.33
N GLY A 93 -12.20 14.55 -24.36
CA GLY A 93 -11.44 15.55 -23.61
C GLY A 93 -12.21 16.30 -22.51
N LYS A 94 -13.45 15.93 -22.19
CA LYS A 94 -14.25 16.57 -21.10
C LYS A 94 -14.71 15.58 -20.03
N GLY A 95 -14.78 16.07 -18.79
CA GLY A 95 -15.34 15.36 -17.64
C GLY A 95 -14.77 13.94 -17.45
N VAL A 96 -15.68 12.98 -17.27
CA VAL A 96 -15.35 11.56 -17.04
C VAL A 96 -14.60 10.94 -18.22
N TRP A 97 -14.84 11.39 -19.46
CA TRP A 97 -14.16 10.81 -20.63
C TRP A 97 -12.67 11.16 -20.66
N LYS A 98 -12.31 12.37 -20.21
CA LYS A 98 -10.92 12.76 -20.00
C LYS A 98 -10.25 11.89 -18.92
N GLU A 99 -10.96 11.59 -17.84
CA GLU A 99 -10.45 10.71 -16.77
C GLU A 99 -10.23 9.27 -17.27
N ARG A 100 -11.13 8.79 -18.13
CA ARG A 100 -11.02 7.51 -18.82
C ARG A 100 -9.82 7.45 -19.76
N GLU A 101 -9.59 8.48 -20.57
CA GLU A 101 -8.41 8.57 -21.44
C GLU A 101 -7.13 8.59 -20.61
N ALA A 102 -7.06 9.41 -19.56
CA ALA A 102 -5.93 9.45 -18.65
C ALA A 102 -5.68 8.11 -17.92
N TYR A 103 -6.72 7.32 -17.66
CA TYR A 103 -6.55 5.95 -17.13
C TYR A 103 -5.82 5.04 -18.14
N PHE A 104 -6.20 5.06 -19.41
CA PHE A 104 -5.55 4.23 -20.42
C PHE A 104 -4.14 4.70 -20.73
N GLU A 105 -3.93 6.01 -20.84
CA GLU A 105 -2.62 6.61 -21.10
C GLU A 105 -1.61 6.24 -20.01
N ARG A 106 -2.01 6.31 -18.73
CA ARG A 106 -1.19 5.84 -17.60
C ARG A 106 -0.84 4.35 -17.69
N ASN A 107 -1.72 3.55 -18.28
CA ASN A 107 -1.52 2.13 -18.49
C ASN A 107 -0.81 1.81 -19.83
N GLY A 108 -0.36 2.84 -20.56
CA GLY A 108 0.42 2.70 -21.79
C GLY A 108 -0.41 2.51 -23.06
N TYR A 109 -1.73 2.74 -23.02
CA TYR A 109 -2.62 2.58 -24.17
C TYR A 109 -3.22 3.92 -24.61
N ALA A 110 -3.24 4.16 -25.93
CA ALA A 110 -4.02 5.26 -26.48
C ALA A 110 -5.51 4.88 -26.51
N GLY A 111 -6.41 5.83 -26.24
CA GLY A 111 -7.86 5.58 -26.29
C GLY A 111 -8.33 4.97 -27.61
N ALA A 112 -7.78 5.40 -28.75
CA ALA A 112 -8.11 4.86 -30.07
C ALA A 112 -7.67 3.40 -30.26
N GLU A 113 -6.60 2.97 -29.58
CA GLU A 113 -6.17 1.57 -29.60
C GLU A 113 -7.14 0.68 -28.84
N ILE A 114 -7.59 1.13 -27.67
CA ILE A 114 -8.61 0.47 -26.85
C ILE A 114 -9.91 0.29 -27.63
N GLU A 115 -10.37 1.31 -28.35
CA GLU A 115 -11.60 1.20 -29.14
C GLU A 115 -11.47 0.17 -30.27
N ARG A 116 -10.34 0.15 -31.01
CA ARG A 116 -10.09 -0.86 -32.06
C ARG A 116 -10.09 -2.28 -31.52
N MET A 117 -9.47 -2.50 -30.36
CA MET A 117 -9.43 -3.83 -29.74
C MET A 117 -10.84 -4.29 -29.30
N ARG A 118 -11.69 -3.37 -28.82
CA ARG A 118 -13.07 -3.67 -28.43
C ARG A 118 -13.96 -3.97 -29.63
N GLU A 119 -13.82 -3.22 -30.72
CA GLU A 119 -14.54 -3.49 -31.98
C GLU A 119 -14.15 -4.87 -32.55
N GLY A 120 -12.92 -5.31 -32.32
CA GLY A 120 -12.44 -6.65 -32.64
C GLY A 120 -12.92 -7.76 -31.69
N GLY A 121 -13.75 -7.45 -30.68
CA GLY A 121 -14.29 -8.44 -29.73
C GLY A 121 -13.27 -9.01 -28.74
N ARG A 122 -12.12 -8.35 -28.54
CA ARG A 122 -11.10 -8.80 -27.58
C ARG A 122 -11.47 -8.31 -26.17
N ALA A 123 -11.66 -9.26 -25.25
CA ALA A 123 -11.78 -8.95 -23.83
C ALA A 123 -10.44 -8.39 -23.32
N MET A 124 -10.46 -7.19 -22.75
CA MET A 124 -9.25 -6.47 -22.31
C MET A 124 -9.21 -6.21 -20.82
N THR A 125 -10.31 -6.46 -20.10
CA THR A 125 -10.40 -6.22 -18.65
C THR A 125 -9.18 -6.74 -17.89
N ASP A 126 -8.81 -8.00 -18.06
CA ASP A 126 -7.75 -8.60 -17.24
C ASP A 126 -6.36 -8.05 -17.61
N GLU A 127 -6.10 -7.79 -18.90
CA GLU A 127 -4.85 -7.20 -19.39
C GLU A 127 -4.66 -5.78 -18.81
N LEU A 128 -5.70 -4.93 -18.90
CA LEU A 128 -5.66 -3.56 -18.40
C LEU A 128 -5.55 -3.49 -16.88
N VAL A 129 -6.22 -4.41 -16.17
CA VAL A 129 -6.16 -4.50 -14.71
C VAL A 129 -4.78 -4.94 -14.24
N GLN A 130 -4.16 -5.88 -14.95
CA GLN A 130 -2.80 -6.31 -14.63
C GLN A 130 -1.80 -5.19 -14.89
N ARG A 131 -1.95 -4.44 -15.99
CA ARG A 131 -1.14 -3.26 -16.26
C ARG A 131 -1.27 -2.19 -15.17
N ASP A 132 -2.49 -1.88 -14.72
CA ASP A 132 -2.71 -0.90 -13.65
C ASP A 132 -2.08 -1.34 -12.33
N ARG A 133 -2.12 -2.64 -12.01
CA ARG A 133 -1.41 -3.21 -10.87
C ARG A 133 0.09 -3.02 -10.98
N ASP A 134 0.68 -3.37 -12.12
CA ASP A 134 2.11 -3.30 -12.33
C ASP A 134 2.61 -1.85 -12.21
N VAL A 135 1.90 -0.90 -12.82
CA VAL A 135 2.20 0.54 -12.72
C VAL A 135 2.14 1.00 -11.26
N GLN A 136 1.09 0.64 -10.51
CA GLN A 136 0.98 1.03 -9.10
C GLN A 136 2.09 0.41 -8.24
N VAL A 137 2.45 -0.85 -8.47
CA VAL A 137 3.57 -1.50 -7.76
C VAL A 137 4.88 -0.75 -8.04
N GLN A 138 5.14 -0.41 -9.31
CA GLN A 138 6.33 0.33 -9.72
C GLN A 138 6.38 1.73 -9.09
N GLU A 139 5.28 2.47 -9.10
CA GLU A 139 5.17 3.79 -8.45
C GLU A 139 5.43 3.68 -6.94
N ARG A 140 4.82 2.70 -6.25
CA ARG A 140 5.04 2.48 -4.81
C ARG A 140 6.49 2.14 -4.50
N ARG A 141 7.09 1.19 -5.21
CA ARG A 141 8.49 0.80 -5.03
C ARG A 141 9.44 1.96 -5.32
N THR A 142 9.14 2.80 -6.31
CA THR A 142 9.92 4.02 -6.59
C THR A 142 9.83 5.03 -5.44
N ARG A 143 8.62 5.30 -4.93
CA ARG A 143 8.44 6.15 -3.74
C ARG A 143 9.17 5.63 -2.51
N ILE A 144 9.27 4.30 -2.35
CA ILE A 144 10.04 3.70 -1.26
C ILE A 144 11.54 3.96 -1.44
N ARG A 145 12.08 3.71 -2.65
CA ARG A 145 13.50 3.92 -2.96
C ARG A 145 13.94 5.36 -2.73
N GLU A 146 13.08 6.31 -3.09
CA GLU A 146 13.33 7.74 -2.93
C GLU A 146 12.96 8.26 -1.53
N SER A 147 12.41 7.41 -0.66
CA SER A 147 11.92 7.82 0.65
C SER A 147 13.04 8.17 1.61
N ARG A 148 12.93 9.34 2.23
CA ARG A 148 13.75 9.73 3.40
C ARG A 148 13.27 9.10 4.71
N TYR A 149 12.09 8.45 4.72
CA TYR A 149 11.51 7.87 5.93
C TYR A 149 12.30 6.65 6.41
N ASN A 150 12.63 5.70 5.51
CA ASN A 150 13.47 4.56 5.82
C ASN A 150 14.09 4.02 4.52
N GLY A 151 15.26 4.55 4.13
CA GLY A 151 15.94 4.13 2.89
C GLY A 151 16.33 2.65 2.89
N LYS A 152 16.39 2.01 4.06
CA LYS A 152 16.69 0.59 4.21
C LYS A 152 15.43 -0.30 4.06
N TYR A 153 14.23 0.29 3.93
CA TYR A 153 12.98 -0.45 3.74
C TYR A 153 12.99 -1.24 2.42
N GLU A 154 13.61 -0.70 1.36
CA GLU A 154 13.74 -1.38 0.07
C GLU A 154 14.31 -2.81 0.20
N LYS A 155 15.30 -3.00 1.07
CA LYS A 155 15.98 -4.29 1.28
C LYS A 155 15.11 -5.34 1.99
N ILE A 156 14.02 -4.91 2.61
CA ILE A 156 13.12 -5.75 3.44
C ILE A 156 11.82 -6.06 2.68
N ILE A 157 11.59 -5.40 1.53
CA ILE A 157 10.44 -5.67 0.67
C ILE A 157 10.52 -7.10 0.15
N THR A 158 9.39 -7.77 0.21
CA THR A 158 9.18 -9.11 -0.33
C THR A 158 8.35 -9.03 -1.61
N ASP A 159 8.42 -10.05 -2.46
CA ASP A 159 7.52 -10.10 -3.63
C ASP A 159 6.13 -10.64 -3.24
N GLU A 160 6.08 -11.58 -2.28
CA GLU A 160 4.85 -12.17 -1.78
C GLU A 160 4.38 -11.52 -0.46
N LEU A 161 3.18 -11.92 -0.02
CA LEU A 161 2.61 -11.49 1.26
C LEU A 161 3.48 -12.02 2.41
N PRO A 162 3.98 -11.16 3.31
CA PRO A 162 4.81 -11.60 4.42
C PRO A 162 4.12 -12.65 5.31
N LYS A 163 4.80 -13.76 5.54
CA LYS A 163 4.26 -14.93 6.27
C LYS A 163 3.84 -14.60 7.71
N TYR A 164 4.50 -13.65 8.36
CA TYR A 164 4.14 -13.25 9.73
C TYR A 164 2.71 -12.73 9.85
N LEU A 165 2.12 -12.19 8.77
CA LEU A 165 0.73 -11.71 8.77
C LEU A 165 -0.28 -12.84 9.01
N GLY A 166 0.11 -14.10 8.75
CA GLY A 166 -0.68 -15.30 9.03
C GLY A 166 -0.56 -15.85 10.45
N ARG A 167 0.33 -15.32 11.30
CA ARG A 167 0.48 -15.78 12.70
C ARG A 167 -0.81 -15.57 13.47
N GLU A 168 -1.12 -16.40 14.46
CA GLU A 168 -2.38 -16.30 15.23
C GLU A 168 -2.41 -15.06 16.15
N SER A 169 -1.29 -14.76 16.80
CA SER A 169 -1.20 -13.67 17.78
C SER A 169 -1.23 -12.29 17.11
N ARG A 170 -2.32 -11.54 17.31
CA ARG A 170 -2.42 -10.15 16.86
C ARG A 170 -1.28 -9.29 17.43
N LYS A 171 -0.90 -9.52 18.68
CA LYS A 171 0.17 -8.77 19.33
C LYS A 171 1.51 -8.98 18.61
N GLU A 172 1.83 -10.22 18.25
CA GLU A 172 3.06 -10.51 17.49
C GLU A 172 3.03 -9.90 16.10
N ARG A 173 1.90 -9.98 15.39
CA ARG A 173 1.76 -9.33 14.07
C ARG A 173 2.02 -7.83 14.14
N VAL A 174 1.45 -7.17 15.15
CA VAL A 174 1.64 -5.73 15.36
C VAL A 174 3.09 -5.39 15.66
N ILE A 175 3.73 -6.14 16.56
CA ILE A 175 5.15 -5.92 16.89
C ILE A 175 6.00 -6.03 15.62
N ILE A 176 5.87 -7.14 14.88
CA ILE A 176 6.66 -7.39 13.67
C ILE A 176 6.43 -6.30 12.62
N ALA A 177 5.17 -5.93 12.38
CA ALA A 177 4.83 -4.87 11.43
C ALA A 177 5.45 -3.52 11.80
N ARG A 178 5.43 -3.14 13.08
CA ARG A 178 6.04 -1.88 13.54
C ARG A 178 7.54 -1.85 13.31
N PHE A 179 8.23 -2.96 13.59
CA PHE A 179 9.67 -3.07 13.32
C PHE A 179 9.97 -3.04 11.82
N ARG A 180 9.26 -3.84 11.01
CA ARG A 180 9.45 -3.88 9.55
C ARG A 180 9.12 -2.57 8.85
N CYS A 181 8.08 -1.85 9.30
CA CYS A 181 7.71 -0.54 8.77
C CYS A 181 8.50 0.63 9.36
N GLY A 182 9.53 0.38 10.18
CA GLY A 182 10.44 1.41 10.70
C GLY A 182 9.85 2.31 11.79
N ASN A 183 8.75 1.91 12.42
CA ASN A 183 8.13 2.65 13.53
C ASN A 183 8.98 2.63 14.81
N GLU A 184 9.81 1.59 14.94
CA GLU A 184 10.63 1.37 16.14
C GLU A 184 12.01 2.03 16.08
N GLU A 185 12.32 2.76 15.00
CA GLU A 185 13.50 3.61 14.86
C GLU A 185 13.09 5.07 15.08
N ARG A 186 13.75 5.80 15.99
CA ARG A 186 13.49 7.25 16.15
C ARG A 186 14.15 8.08 15.06
N GLU A 187 15.25 7.60 14.46
CA GLU A 187 15.94 8.34 13.39
C GLU A 187 15.02 8.60 12.18
N ASN A 188 14.10 7.67 11.90
CA ASN A 188 13.15 7.78 10.79
C ASN A 188 12.18 8.98 10.93
N LYS A 189 12.07 9.58 12.12
CA LYS A 189 11.15 10.70 12.43
C LYS A 189 11.86 12.06 12.27
N TYR A 190 12.53 12.26 11.13
CA TYR A 190 13.37 13.45 10.85
C TYR A 190 12.63 14.80 10.95
N TRP A 191 11.29 14.81 10.88
CA TRP A 191 10.46 16.01 11.02
C TRP A 191 10.04 16.33 12.46
N ASN A 192 10.43 15.50 13.43
CA ASN A 192 10.07 15.67 14.83
C ASN A 192 11.30 16.13 15.64
N GLU A 193 11.50 17.44 15.70
CA GLU A 193 12.64 18.08 16.38
C GLU A 193 12.67 17.78 17.90
N ASP A 194 11.48 17.56 18.51
CA ASP A 194 11.33 17.24 19.94
C ASP A 194 11.76 15.81 20.29
N ARG A 195 11.85 14.92 19.30
CA ARG A 195 12.41 13.58 19.45
C ARG A 195 13.83 13.58 18.94
N ILE A 196 14.76 14.07 19.77
CA ILE A 196 16.19 13.81 19.57
C ILE A 196 16.32 12.32 19.27
N GLY A 197 16.83 12.00 18.08
CA GLY A 197 16.79 10.66 17.50
C GLY A 197 17.61 9.62 18.26
N VAL A 198 18.05 9.91 19.48
CA VAL A 198 18.82 9.04 20.35
C VAL A 198 18.00 7.87 20.90
N CYS A 199 18.71 6.80 21.23
CA CYS A 199 18.19 5.57 21.81
C CYS A 199 17.46 5.84 23.12
N ARG A 200 16.22 5.37 23.23
CA ARG A 200 15.39 5.46 24.43
C ARG A 200 16.00 4.76 25.63
N MET A 201 16.78 3.70 25.38
CA MET A 201 17.35 2.85 26.43
C MET A 201 18.69 3.39 26.93
N CYS A 202 19.67 3.58 26.05
CA CYS A 202 21.01 4.05 26.48
C CYS A 202 21.23 5.57 26.37
N GLY A 203 20.46 6.29 25.54
CA GLY A 203 20.61 7.74 25.36
C GLY A 203 21.84 8.20 24.56
N GLU A 204 22.71 7.29 24.11
CA GLU A 204 24.04 7.67 23.56
C GLU A 204 24.06 7.87 22.04
N LYS A 205 23.47 6.94 21.29
CA LYS A 205 23.50 6.92 19.81
C LYS A 205 22.10 7.06 19.23
N LYS A 206 22.01 7.35 17.94
CA LYS A 206 20.72 7.36 17.24
C LYS A 206 20.02 5.99 17.32
N GLU A 207 18.73 5.98 17.61
CA GLU A 207 17.92 4.77 17.70
C GLU A 207 17.60 4.22 16.30
N THR A 208 18.52 3.41 15.80
CA THR A 208 18.38 2.61 14.58
C THR A 208 18.31 1.13 14.95
N ILE A 209 17.79 0.30 14.04
CA ILE A 209 17.83 -1.16 14.26
C ILE A 209 19.27 -1.67 14.38
N GLU A 210 20.22 -1.10 13.62
CA GLU A 210 21.65 -1.46 13.71
C GLU A 210 22.22 -1.18 15.10
N HIS A 211 21.90 -0.02 15.67
CA HIS A 211 22.28 0.29 17.04
C HIS A 211 21.66 -0.71 18.03
N LEU A 212 20.36 -0.99 17.91
CA LEU A 212 19.66 -1.90 18.81
C LEU A 212 20.17 -3.35 18.73
N LEU A 213 20.65 -3.80 17.57
CA LEU A 213 21.17 -5.15 17.40
C LEU A 213 22.59 -5.30 17.93
N ASN A 214 23.46 -4.35 17.59
CA ASN A 214 24.90 -4.56 17.66
C ASN A 214 25.64 -3.63 18.64
N GLU A 215 24.99 -2.56 19.11
CA GLU A 215 25.70 -1.49 19.82
C GLU A 215 25.04 -1.02 21.11
N CYS A 216 23.75 -1.34 21.31
CA CYS A 216 23.01 -0.85 22.46
C CYS A 216 23.39 -1.63 23.71
N VAL A 217 24.04 -0.95 24.67
CA VAL A 217 24.51 -1.53 25.94
C VAL A 217 23.40 -2.16 26.80
N GLU A 218 22.16 -1.74 26.60
CA GLU A 218 20.98 -2.26 27.32
C GLU A 218 20.44 -3.57 26.72
N LEU A 219 20.92 -3.95 25.54
CA LEU A 219 20.59 -5.19 24.86
C LEU A 219 21.83 -6.09 24.83
N ARG A 220 21.62 -7.41 24.76
CA ARG A 220 22.73 -8.34 24.54
C ARG A 220 23.18 -8.21 23.10
N GLU A 221 24.50 -8.14 22.89
CA GLU A 221 25.09 -8.26 21.55
C GLU A 221 24.59 -9.55 20.88
N ARG A 222 24.12 -9.41 19.64
CA ARG A 222 23.69 -10.51 18.79
C ARG A 222 24.42 -10.39 17.46
N ASP A 223 25.00 -11.48 17.00
CA ASP A 223 25.60 -11.56 15.66
C ASP A 223 24.52 -11.96 14.63
N GLU A 224 23.47 -11.14 14.54
CA GLU A 224 22.34 -11.32 13.63
C GLU A 224 22.17 -10.07 12.77
N SER A 225 21.97 -10.25 11.47
CA SER A 225 21.77 -9.11 10.56
C SER A 225 20.38 -8.48 10.72
N ARG A 226 20.25 -7.21 10.35
CA ARG A 226 18.95 -6.51 10.30
C ARG A 226 17.95 -7.26 9.42
N GLU A 227 18.38 -7.76 8.27
CA GLU A 227 17.57 -8.48 7.31
C GLU A 227 17.05 -9.81 7.87
N GLU A 228 17.87 -10.54 8.63
CA GLU A 228 17.45 -11.75 9.33
C GLU A 228 16.46 -11.44 10.45
N MET A 229 16.70 -10.35 11.20
CA MET A 229 15.86 -9.98 12.33
C MET A 229 14.50 -9.42 11.92
N LEU A 230 14.46 -8.69 10.80
CA LEU A 230 13.25 -8.15 10.22
C LEU A 230 12.65 -9.06 9.15
N ASN A 231 13.01 -10.35 9.10
CA ASN A 231 12.54 -11.28 8.07
C ASN A 231 10.99 -11.37 8.00
N GLU A 232 10.47 -11.66 6.79
CA GLU A 232 9.03 -11.76 6.53
C GLU A 232 8.31 -12.90 7.25
N ASP A 233 9.04 -13.90 7.76
CA ASP A 233 8.48 -14.96 8.60
C ASP A 233 8.35 -14.56 10.08
N GLY A 234 8.99 -13.46 10.49
CA GLY A 234 8.94 -12.96 11.86
C GLY A 234 9.74 -13.79 12.86
N ARG A 235 10.80 -14.50 12.45
CA ARG A 235 11.69 -15.23 13.38
C ARG A 235 12.31 -14.34 14.46
N GLY A 236 12.55 -13.06 14.17
CA GLY A 236 13.08 -12.08 15.13
C GLY A 236 12.13 -11.63 16.26
N ILE A 237 10.91 -12.19 16.35
CA ILE A 237 9.88 -11.72 17.29
C ILE A 237 10.32 -11.71 18.76
N GLU A 238 11.09 -12.70 19.22
CA GLU A 238 11.50 -12.78 20.63
C GLU A 238 12.47 -11.65 20.99
N TRP A 239 13.34 -11.27 20.06
CA TRP A 239 14.18 -10.08 20.23
C TRP A 239 13.33 -8.80 20.23
N MET A 240 12.39 -8.66 19.31
CA MET A 240 11.50 -7.49 19.27
C MET A 240 10.71 -7.30 20.58
N LYS A 241 10.20 -8.41 21.15
CA LYS A 241 9.54 -8.42 22.47
C LYS A 241 10.50 -7.98 23.58
N ASN A 242 11.76 -8.42 23.54
CA ASN A 242 12.78 -8.01 24.51
C ASN A 242 13.06 -6.50 24.42
N VAL A 243 13.19 -5.95 23.20
CA VAL A 243 13.34 -4.51 22.98
C VAL A 243 12.16 -3.73 23.58
N GLU A 244 10.92 -4.13 23.30
CA GLU A 244 9.75 -3.49 23.92
C GLU A 244 9.80 -3.57 25.45
N TRP A 245 10.09 -4.76 26.01
CA TRP A 245 10.14 -4.98 27.45
C TRP A 245 11.20 -4.10 28.13
N ARG A 246 12.39 -3.99 27.54
CA ARG A 246 13.47 -3.12 28.03
C ARG A 246 13.06 -1.66 28.01
N ARG A 247 12.44 -1.18 26.92
CA ARG A 247 11.92 0.20 26.84
C ARG A 247 10.87 0.48 27.91
N ARG A 248 9.93 -0.45 28.17
CA ARG A 248 8.95 -0.28 29.26
C ARG A 248 9.63 -0.19 30.63
N THR A 249 10.66 -1.01 30.85
CA THR A 249 11.36 -1.11 32.13
C THR A 249 12.25 0.10 32.43
N ILE A 250 12.97 0.58 31.41
CA ILE A 250 13.96 1.67 31.55
C ILE A 250 13.28 3.05 31.40
N CYS A 251 12.36 3.19 30.45
CA CYS A 251 11.80 4.47 30.06
C CYS A 251 10.41 4.74 30.65
N GLY A 252 9.77 3.74 31.27
CA GLY A 252 8.41 3.85 31.80
C GLY A 252 7.31 4.02 30.74
N GLU A 253 7.58 3.67 29.46
CA GLU A 253 6.61 3.78 28.37
C GLU A 253 5.53 2.69 28.50
N GLY A 254 4.30 3.08 28.84
CA GLY A 254 3.07 2.27 28.80
C GLY A 254 2.26 2.53 27.54
#